data_AF-A0A915XT63-F1
#
_entry.id   AF-A0A915XT63-F1
#
_cell.length_a   1.000
_cell.length_b   1.000
_cell.length_c   1.000
_cell.angle_alpha   90.00
_cell.angle_beta   90.00
_cell.angle_gamma   90.00
#
_symmetry.space_group_name_H-M   'P 1'
#
loop_
_entity.id
_entity.type
_entity.pdbx_description
1 polymer ?
#
loop_
_entity_poly.entity_id
_entity_poly.type
_entity_poly.pdbx_seq_one_letter_code
_entity_poly.pdbx_strand_id
1 'polypeptide(L)'
;MRKLVAFTLGLAAALALAQESKGPGVTGQGTAPLNLVAVHDPSSPDFGRNCLDCHREVLSERSQDPRIAAIHIKMIPYTPGFNPRKGVTSAVCIQCHRSADLREGSAAGLRVQVDRKLCALCHGPSGPGKPLYR
;
A
#
# COMPACT_ATOMS: atom_id res chain seq x y z
N MET A 1 -30.72 -3.47 -71.19
CA MET A 1 -30.83 -2.01 -70.95
C MET A 1 -31.64 -1.78 -69.68
N ARG A 2 -31.03 -1.08 -68.69
CA ARG A 2 -31.62 -0.23 -67.63
C ARG A 2 -32.84 -0.73 -66.84
N LYS A 3 -32.98 -0.59 -65.52
CA LYS A 3 -32.17 -0.06 -64.38
C LYS A 3 -33.03 -0.43 -63.16
N LEU A 4 -32.51 -1.19 -62.20
CA LEU A 4 -33.11 -1.29 -60.86
C LEU A 4 -32.54 -0.14 -60.03
N VAL A 5 -33.42 0.78 -59.64
CA VAL A 5 -33.17 1.81 -58.64
C VAL A 5 -33.35 1.13 -57.28
N ALA A 6 -32.26 0.99 -56.52
CA ALA A 6 -32.33 0.57 -55.13
C ALA A 6 -31.65 1.64 -54.28
N PHE A 7 -32.54 2.41 -53.64
CA PHE A 7 -32.43 3.10 -52.36
C PHE A 7 -31.12 2.92 -51.60
N THR A 8 -30.43 4.05 -51.44
CA THR A 8 -29.47 4.33 -50.38
C THR A 8 -30.10 4.12 -49.00
N LEU A 9 -29.49 3.31 -48.15
CA LEU A 9 -29.49 3.55 -46.70
C LEU A 9 -28.11 3.13 -46.17
N GLY A 10 -27.36 4.13 -45.72
CA GLY A 10 -26.01 3.96 -45.22
C GLY A 10 -25.97 3.15 -43.93
N LEU A 11 -24.95 2.30 -43.84
CA LEU A 11 -24.40 1.84 -42.58
C LEU A 11 -22.88 1.78 -42.76
N ALA A 12 -22.24 2.93 -42.63
CA ALA A 12 -20.79 2.99 -42.51
C ALA A 12 -20.43 2.40 -41.14
N ALA A 13 -20.11 1.10 -41.12
CA ALA A 13 -19.45 0.47 -39.99
C ALA A 13 -18.06 1.09 -39.87
N ALA A 14 -17.94 2.12 -39.04
CA ALA A 14 -16.64 2.64 -38.62
C ALA A 14 -15.96 1.55 -37.78
N LEU A 15 -15.07 0.80 -38.43
CA LEU A 15 -14.14 -0.11 -37.78
C LEU A 15 -13.13 0.76 -37.02
N ALA A 16 -13.47 1.10 -35.77
CA ALA A 16 -12.54 1.75 -34.86
C ALA A 16 -11.41 0.76 -34.56
N LEU A 17 -10.29 0.91 -35.25
CA LEU A 17 -9.01 0.33 -34.83
C LEU A 17 -8.74 0.84 -33.42
N ALA A 18 -8.90 -0.03 -32.42
CA ALA A 18 -8.36 0.19 -31.09
C ALA A 18 -6.84 0.31 -31.22
N GLN A 19 -6.35 1.53 -31.39
CA GLN A 19 -4.95 1.84 -31.18
C GLN A 19 -4.72 1.71 -29.68
N GLU A 20 -4.06 0.64 -29.26
CA GLU A 20 -3.47 0.57 -27.92
C GLU A 20 -2.60 1.82 -27.76
N SER A 21 -3.05 2.75 -26.92
CA SER A 21 -2.22 3.84 -26.45
C SER A 21 -1.10 3.20 -25.62
N LYS A 22 0.02 2.88 -26.28
CA LYS A 22 1.32 2.78 -25.62
C LYS A 22 1.54 4.13 -24.93
N GLY A 23 1.10 4.21 -23.69
CA GLY A 23 1.54 5.25 -22.78
C GLY A 23 3.08 5.26 -22.78
N PRO A 24 3.72 6.40 -22.49
CA PRO A 24 5.17 6.47 -22.44
C PRO A 24 5.65 5.41 -21.46
N GLY A 25 6.23 4.34 -22.01
CA GLY A 25 6.87 3.30 -21.24
C GLY A 25 7.98 3.98 -20.47
N VAL A 26 7.82 4.05 -19.15
CA VAL A 26 8.93 4.32 -18.26
C VAL A 26 9.94 3.22 -18.54
N THR A 27 11.00 3.56 -19.25
CA THR A 27 12.18 2.70 -19.40
C THR A 27 12.78 2.59 -18.02
N GLY A 28 12.34 1.58 -17.27
CA GLY A 28 12.95 1.20 -16.00
C GLY A 28 14.42 0.91 -16.27
N GLN A 29 15.29 1.80 -15.82
CA GLN A 29 16.71 1.53 -15.69
C GLN A 29 16.84 0.21 -14.92
N GLY A 30 17.58 -0.74 -15.50
CA GLY A 30 17.76 -2.09 -14.99
C GLY A 30 18.40 -2.09 -13.61
N THR A 31 17.56 -1.92 -12.59
CA THR A 31 17.85 -2.36 -11.24
C THR A 31 17.60 -3.86 -11.24
N ALA A 32 18.57 -4.63 -10.78
CA ALA A 32 18.33 -6.04 -10.49
C ALA A 32 17.06 -6.16 -9.64
N PRO A 33 16.21 -7.18 -9.87
CA PRO A 33 14.97 -7.31 -9.12
C PRO A 33 15.28 -7.34 -7.61
N LEU A 34 14.63 -6.44 -6.86
CA LEU A 34 14.83 -6.33 -5.41
C LEU A 34 14.37 -7.62 -4.73
N ASN A 35 15.26 -8.28 -3.99
CA ASN A 35 14.90 -9.44 -3.20
C ASN A 35 14.14 -8.98 -1.95
N LEU A 36 12.80 -8.98 -2.03
CA LEU A 36 11.92 -8.51 -0.95
C LEU A 36 12.13 -9.27 0.37
N VAL A 37 12.48 -10.55 0.31
CA VAL A 37 12.77 -11.34 1.52
C VAL A 37 14.05 -10.83 2.17
N ALA A 38 15.12 -10.66 1.40
CA ALA A 38 16.42 -10.23 1.91
C ALA A 38 16.38 -8.81 2.51
N VAL A 39 15.62 -7.88 1.92
CA VAL A 39 15.54 -6.51 2.46
C VAL A 39 14.68 -6.39 3.72
N HIS A 40 13.88 -7.40 4.06
CA HIS A 40 13.07 -7.44 5.28
C HIS A 40 13.60 -8.40 6.36
N ASP A 41 14.67 -9.15 6.07
CA ASP A 41 15.30 -10.07 7.02
C ASP A 41 16.44 -9.36 7.77
N PRO A 42 16.35 -9.13 9.10
CA PRO A 42 17.41 -8.46 9.86
C PRO A 42 18.76 -9.19 9.86
N SER A 43 18.80 -10.48 9.49
CA SER A 43 20.04 -11.26 9.39
C SER A 43 20.71 -11.16 8.01
N SER A 44 20.01 -10.59 7.02
CA SER A 44 20.51 -10.41 5.66
C SER A 44 21.49 -9.24 5.56
N PRO A 45 22.56 -9.35 4.74
CA PRO A 45 23.42 -8.20 4.43
C PRO A 45 22.66 -7.08 3.68
N ASP A 46 21.57 -7.42 2.98
CA ASP A 46 20.75 -6.48 2.21
C ASP A 46 19.62 -5.85 3.04
N PHE A 47 19.60 -6.07 4.36
CA PHE A 47 18.52 -5.59 5.23
C PHE A 47 18.31 -4.07 5.14
N GLY A 48 17.10 -3.67 4.76
CA GLY A 48 16.68 -2.27 4.67
C GLY A 48 16.44 -1.67 6.06
N ARG A 49 17.44 -0.98 6.60
CA ARG A 49 17.35 -0.39 7.96
C ARG A 49 16.37 0.78 8.06
N ASN A 50 16.06 1.45 6.95
CA ASN A 50 15.14 2.59 6.92
C ASN A 50 13.82 2.22 6.26
N CYS A 51 12.77 2.05 7.06
CA CYS A 51 11.45 1.67 6.57
C CYS A 51 10.87 2.67 5.56
N LEU A 52 11.20 3.96 5.70
CA LEU A 52 10.63 5.04 4.89
C LEU A 52 11.28 5.18 3.51
N ASP A 53 12.32 4.39 3.20
CA ASP A 53 12.90 4.38 1.84
C ASP A 53 11.94 3.76 0.84
N CYS A 54 11.15 2.76 1.25
CA CYS A 54 10.12 2.14 0.42
C CYS A 54 8.69 2.48 0.88
N HIS A 55 8.46 2.70 2.18
CA HIS A 55 7.10 2.86 2.74
C HIS A 55 6.74 4.31 3.09
N ARG A 56 7.30 5.32 2.40
CA ARG A 56 7.03 6.73 2.71
C ARG A 56 5.55 7.10 2.63
N GLU A 57 4.82 6.49 1.71
CA GLU A 57 3.43 6.83 1.39
C GLU A 57 2.47 6.59 2.56
N VAL A 58 2.82 5.72 3.50
CA VAL A 58 2.04 5.46 4.73
C VAL A 58 1.84 6.72 5.58
N LEU A 59 2.77 7.68 5.46
CA LEU A 59 2.71 8.98 6.14
C LEU A 59 1.71 9.95 5.50
N SER A 60 1.13 9.59 4.37
CA SER A 60 0.12 10.35 3.63
C SER A 60 -1.15 9.56 3.36
N GLU A 61 -1.27 8.36 3.93
CA GLU A 61 -2.42 7.48 3.75
C GLU A 61 -3.72 8.16 4.17
N ARG A 62 -4.78 7.86 3.40
CA ARG A 62 -6.14 8.30 3.68
C ARG A 62 -7.03 7.08 3.83
N SER A 63 -7.94 7.16 4.79
CA SER A 63 -9.02 6.20 4.92
C SER A 63 -9.96 6.28 3.71
N GLN A 64 -10.57 5.15 3.36
CA GLN A 64 -11.64 5.11 2.37
C GLN A 64 -12.89 5.86 2.85
N ASP A 65 -13.14 5.87 4.16
CA ASP A 65 -14.11 6.78 4.78
C ASP A 65 -13.38 8.07 5.23
N PRO A 66 -13.62 9.22 4.57
CA PRO A 66 -12.91 10.47 4.87
C PRO A 66 -13.21 11.02 6.26
N ARG A 67 -14.25 10.53 6.95
CA ARG A 67 -14.58 10.92 8.33
C ARG A 67 -13.64 10.28 9.35
N ILE A 68 -12.88 9.27 8.95
CA ILE A 68 -11.99 8.50 9.82
C ILE A 68 -10.55 8.74 9.34
N ALA A 69 -9.65 9.09 10.24
CA ALA A 69 -8.22 9.18 9.90
C ALA A 69 -7.64 7.79 9.63
N ALA A 70 -6.70 7.67 8.68
CA ALA A 70 -5.93 6.45 8.49
C ALA A 70 -5.16 6.08 9.77
N ILE A 71 -4.97 4.79 10.02
CA ILE A 71 -4.42 4.30 11.30
C ILE A 71 -2.98 4.80 11.51
N HIS A 72 -2.14 4.81 10.47
CA HIS A 72 -0.78 5.32 10.55
C HIS A 72 -0.77 6.78 11.02
N ILE A 73 -1.53 7.64 10.33
CA ILE A 73 -1.64 9.07 10.67
C ILE A 73 -2.17 9.27 12.09
N LYS A 74 -3.19 8.49 12.49
CA LYS A 74 -3.81 8.61 13.80
C LYS A 74 -2.91 8.14 14.94
N MET A 75 -2.15 7.07 14.73
CA MET A 75 -1.45 6.37 15.83
C MET A 75 0.00 6.76 15.99
N ILE A 76 0.70 7.18 14.92
CA ILE A 76 2.13 7.57 14.98
C ILE A 76 2.43 8.53 16.14
N PRO A 77 1.66 9.61 16.39
CA PRO A 77 1.94 10.54 17.48
C PRO A 77 1.90 9.91 18.89
N TYR A 78 1.24 8.77 19.04
CA TYR A 78 1.07 8.06 20.31
C TYR A 78 1.99 6.85 20.46
N THR A 79 2.78 6.52 19.43
CA THR A 79 3.72 5.40 19.51
C THR A 79 4.87 5.72 20.47
N PRO A 80 5.28 4.77 21.33
CA PRO A 80 6.47 4.93 22.15
C PRO A 80 7.70 5.27 21.29
N GLY A 81 8.42 6.31 21.68
CA GLY A 81 9.62 6.76 20.96
C GLY A 81 9.38 7.77 19.83
N PHE A 82 8.12 8.11 19.50
CA PHE A 82 7.86 9.22 18.59
C PHE A 82 8.32 10.55 19.21
N ASN A 83 9.07 11.33 18.43
CA ASN A 83 9.47 12.67 18.80
C ASN A 83 9.20 13.61 17.62
N PRO A 84 8.32 14.62 17.76
CA PRO A 84 7.97 15.51 16.65
C PRO A 84 9.17 16.29 16.10
N ARG A 85 10.23 16.51 16.89
CA ARG A 85 11.47 17.16 16.43
C ARG A 85 12.33 16.24 15.55
N LYS A 86 12.20 14.92 15.70
CA LYS A 86 12.95 13.91 14.92
C LYS A 86 12.12 13.33 13.77
N GLY A 87 10.81 13.53 13.77
CA GLY A 87 9.89 12.95 12.81
C GLY A 87 9.68 11.45 13.03
N VAL A 88 9.11 10.79 12.01
CA VAL A 88 8.86 9.35 12.02
C VAL A 88 10.13 8.61 11.66
N THR A 89 10.50 7.61 12.45
CA THR A 89 11.71 6.79 12.27
C THR A 89 11.35 5.31 12.19
N SER A 90 12.24 4.44 11.70
CA SER A 90 12.01 2.99 11.70
C SER A 90 11.64 2.44 13.09
N ALA A 91 12.14 3.03 14.17
CA ALA A 91 11.84 2.63 15.54
C ALA A 91 10.35 2.80 15.89
N VAL A 92 9.68 3.79 15.30
CA VAL A 92 8.23 3.98 15.42
C VAL A 92 7.47 2.87 14.68
N CYS A 93 7.90 2.54 13.46
CA CYS A 93 7.26 1.52 12.64
C CYS A 93 7.32 0.14 13.30
N ILE A 94 8.48 -0.21 13.88
CA ILE A 94 8.73 -1.53 14.50
C ILE A 94 7.91 -1.75 15.79
N GLN A 95 7.32 -0.70 16.39
CA GLN A 95 6.40 -0.88 17.53
C GLN A 95 5.19 -1.74 17.15
N CYS A 96 4.68 -1.56 15.93
CA CYS A 96 3.54 -2.31 15.41
C CYS A 96 3.96 -3.40 14.42
N HIS A 97 5.00 -3.15 13.61
CA HIS A 97 5.48 -4.08 12.58
C HIS A 97 6.70 -4.86 13.07
N ARG A 98 6.46 -5.94 13.81
CA ARG A 98 7.52 -6.81 14.35
C ARG A 98 8.06 -7.84 13.36
N SER A 99 7.36 -8.03 12.25
CA SER A 99 7.71 -8.94 11.16
C SER A 99 7.05 -8.45 9.87
N ALA A 100 7.68 -8.72 8.73
CA ALA A 100 7.04 -8.62 7.43
C ALA A 100 6.59 -10.03 7.01
N ASP A 101 5.31 -10.18 6.70
CA ASP A 101 4.80 -11.43 6.17
C ASP A 101 4.77 -11.34 4.64
N LEU A 102 5.81 -11.92 4.03
CA LEU A 102 6.03 -11.92 2.58
C LEU A 102 5.72 -13.28 1.94
N ARG A 103 5.17 -14.23 2.71
CA ARG A 103 4.86 -15.57 2.20
C ARG A 103 3.49 -15.57 1.53
N GLU A 104 3.43 -16.01 0.28
CA GLU A 104 2.17 -16.31 -0.41
C GLU A 104 1.37 -17.35 0.42
N GLY A 105 0.08 -17.08 0.67
CA GLY A 105 -0.81 -17.97 1.44
C GLY A 105 -0.69 -17.86 2.97
N SER A 106 0.09 -16.91 3.49
CA SER A 106 0.02 -16.56 4.90
C SER A 106 -1.29 -15.82 5.22
N ALA A 107 -1.67 -15.78 6.49
CA ALA A 107 -2.84 -15.03 6.94
C ALA A 107 -2.73 -13.50 6.67
N ALA A 108 -1.63 -13.02 6.06
CA ALA A 108 -1.55 -11.70 5.42
C ALA A 108 -2.67 -11.45 4.40
N GLY A 109 -3.25 -12.51 3.81
CA GLY A 109 -4.46 -12.45 2.98
C GLY A 109 -5.72 -11.94 3.70
N LEU A 110 -5.74 -11.94 5.04
CA LEU A 110 -6.77 -11.28 5.85
C LEU A 110 -6.58 -9.75 5.93
N ARG A 111 -5.57 -9.20 5.24
CA ARG A 111 -5.17 -7.78 5.26
C ARG A 111 -4.82 -7.25 6.65
N VAL A 112 -4.56 -8.14 7.61
CA VAL A 112 -4.12 -7.77 8.95
C VAL A 112 -2.60 -7.83 8.96
N GLN A 113 -1.97 -6.70 8.65
CA GLN A 113 -0.51 -6.58 8.54
C GLN A 113 0.20 -6.49 9.90
N VAL A 114 -0.57 -6.43 11.01
CA VAL A 114 -0.07 -6.33 12.39
C VAL A 114 -0.94 -7.15 13.34
N ASP A 115 -0.36 -7.85 14.32
CA ASP A 115 -1.13 -8.57 15.33
C ASP A 115 -1.99 -7.59 16.14
N ARG A 116 -3.31 -7.80 16.15
CA ARG A 116 -4.27 -6.97 16.90
C ARG A 116 -4.00 -6.93 18.40
N LYS A 117 -3.30 -7.93 18.96
CA LYS A 117 -2.86 -7.91 20.36
C LYS A 117 -1.91 -6.74 20.65
N LEU A 118 -1.18 -6.24 19.65
CA LEU A 118 -0.34 -5.05 19.80
C LEU A 118 -1.17 -3.80 20.09
N CYS A 119 -2.40 -3.71 19.57
CA CYS A 119 -3.32 -2.62 19.89
C CYS A 119 -3.70 -2.63 21.38
N ALA A 120 -3.81 -3.82 21.98
CA ALA A 120 -4.16 -3.98 23.40
C ALA A 120 -3.03 -3.54 24.35
N LEU A 121 -1.80 -3.35 23.87
CA LEU A 121 -0.74 -2.75 24.68
C LEU A 121 -1.10 -1.31 25.08
N CYS A 122 -1.70 -0.56 24.17
CA CYS A 122 -2.15 0.81 24.43
C CYS A 122 -3.61 0.88 24.87
N HIS A 123 -4.45 -0.05 24.39
CA HIS A 123 -5.90 0.00 24.58
C HIS A 123 -6.46 -1.16 25.43
N GLY A 124 -5.61 -1.86 26.19
CA GLY A 124 -6.02 -2.85 27.18
C GLY A 124 -6.34 -2.21 28.53
N PRO A 125 -6.74 -3.00 29.54
CA PRO A 125 -7.15 -2.50 30.86
C PRO A 125 -6.11 -1.62 31.56
N SER A 126 -4.83 -1.84 31.29
CA SER A 126 -3.71 -1.09 31.87
C SER A 126 -3.03 -0.13 30.88
N GLY A 127 -3.58 0.02 29.68
CA GLY A 127 -3.01 0.88 28.64
C GLY A 127 -3.43 2.34 28.77
N PRO A 128 -2.65 3.30 28.23
CA PRO A 128 -2.96 4.73 28.29
C PRO A 128 -4.15 5.17 27.41
N GLY A 129 -4.60 4.33 26.49
CA GLY A 129 -5.67 4.62 25.54
C GLY A 129 -7.03 4.09 25.98
N LYS A 130 -8.10 4.65 25.42
CA LYS A 130 -9.47 4.14 25.65
C LYS A 130 -9.58 2.68 25.20
N PRO A 131 -10.22 1.78 25.97
CA PRO A 131 -10.43 0.41 25.55
C PRO A 131 -11.13 0.32 24.19
N LEU A 132 -10.62 -0.54 23.30
CA LEU A 132 -11.21 -0.76 21.97
C LEU A 132 -12.41 -1.71 22.00
N TYR A 133 -12.52 -2.54 23.04
CA TYR A 133 -13.64 -3.42 23.33
C TYR A 133 -13.81 -3.53 24.85
N ARG A 134 -15.03 -3.82 25.31
CA ARG A 134 -15.33 -4.21 26.69
C ARG A 134 -15.76 -5.66 26.71
#